data_AF-A0A248RA71-F1
#
_entry.id   AF-A0A248RA71-F1
#
_cell.length_a   1.000
_cell.length_b   1.000
_cell.length_c   1.000
_cell.angle_alpha   90.00
_cell.angle_beta   90.00
_cell.angle_gamma   90.00
#
_symmetry.space_group_name_H-M   'P 1'
#
loop_
_entity.id
_entity.type
_entity.pdbx_description
1 polymer ?
#
loop_
_entity_poly.entity_id
_entity_poly.type
_entity_poly.pdbx_seq_one_letter_code
_entity_poly.pdbx_strand_id
1 'polypeptide(L)' 'MAVPKKRTSRSRKKMRNRAWKAKSVGVASRAFSLAQSVLTGRSRSFYYVTEKVENKRDL' A
#
# COMPACT_ATOMS: atom_id res chain seq x y z
N MET A 1 -33.66 13.85 15.13
CA MET A 1 -32.52 13.18 14.46
C MET A 1 -33.03 11.91 13.78
N ALA A 2 -32.53 11.58 12.59
CA ALA A 2 -32.95 10.35 11.90
C ALA A 2 -32.35 9.12 12.58
N VAL A 3 -33.20 8.12 12.87
CA VAL A 3 -32.81 6.87 13.53
C VAL A 3 -33.09 5.69 12.59
N PRO A 4 -32.17 4.73 12.43
CA PRO A 4 -32.42 3.57 11.60
C PRO A 4 -33.55 2.71 12.19
N LYS A 5 -34.59 2.46 11.39
CA LYS A 5 -35.73 1.63 11.81
C LYS A 5 -35.34 0.16 12.04
N LYS A 6 -34.34 -0.34 11.32
CA LYS A 6 -33.85 -1.72 11.36
C LYS A 6 -32.34 -1.77 11.21
N ARG A 7 -31.70 -2.81 11.75
CA ARG A 7 -30.28 -3.07 11.56
C ARG A 7 -29.98 -3.40 10.10
N THR A 8 -28.83 -2.98 9.60
CA THR A 8 -28.34 -3.44 8.29
C THR A 8 -28.04 -4.94 8.33
N SER A 9 -28.41 -5.66 7.27
CA SER A 9 -28.08 -7.08 7.14
C SER A 9 -26.57 -7.32 7.14
N ARG A 10 -26.15 -8.54 7.51
CA ARG A 10 -24.73 -8.94 7.54
C ARG A 10 -24.06 -8.72 6.18
N SER A 11 -24.74 -9.06 5.09
CA SER A 11 -24.23 -8.88 3.72
C SER A 11 -23.98 -7.40 3.38
N ARG A 12 -24.95 -6.51 3.61
CA ARG A 12 -24.80 -5.07 3.32
C ARG A 12 -23.72 -4.40 4.18
N LYS A 13 -23.49 -4.88 5.41
CA LYS A 13 -22.34 -4.44 6.24
C LYS A 13 -21.00 -4.89 5.63
N LYS A 14 -20.87 -6.18 5.25
CA LYS A 14 -19.66 -6.73 4.64
C LYS A 14 -19.30 -6.00 3.33
N MET A 15 -20.28 -5.72 2.48
CA MET A 15 -20.08 -5.02 1.20
C MET A 15 -19.49 -3.61 1.39
N ARG A 16 -20.03 -2.82 2.33
CA ARG A 16 -19.47 -1.50 2.66
C ARG A 16 -18.03 -1.60 3.20
N ASN A 17 -17.77 -2.56 4.09
CA ASN A 17 -16.42 -2.77 4.61
C ASN A 17 -15.44 -3.18 3.50
N ARG A 18 -15.86 -4.02 2.55
CA ARG A 18 -15.04 -4.39 1.39
C ARG A 18 -14.73 -3.19 0.51
N ALA A 19 -15.72 -2.33 0.23
CA ALA A 19 -15.50 -1.11 -0.56
C ALA A 19 -14.50 -0.17 0.11
N TRP A 20 -14.53 -0.05 1.44
CA TRP A 20 -13.55 0.75 2.19
C TRP A 20 -12.15 0.13 2.12
N LYS A 21 -12.02 -1.18 2.31
CA LYS A 21 -10.73 -1.91 2.23
C LYS A 21 -10.16 -1.96 0.82
N ALA A 22 -10.99 -2.00 -0.23
CA ALA A 22 -10.52 -2.06 -1.61
C ALA A 22 -9.66 -0.85 -2.01
N LYS A 23 -9.87 0.31 -1.36
CA LYS A 23 -9.09 1.52 -1.62
C LYS A 23 -7.59 1.34 -1.33
N SER A 24 -7.21 0.47 -0.40
CA SER A 24 -5.79 0.25 -0.06
C SER A 24 -5.02 -0.54 -1.13
N VAL A 25 -5.72 -1.27 -2.00
CA VAL A 25 -5.09 -2.13 -3.02
C VAL A 25 -4.28 -1.30 -4.02
N GLY A 26 -4.81 -0.16 -4.46
CA GLY A 26 -4.10 0.74 -5.38
C GLY A 26 -2.84 1.36 -4.76
N VAL A 27 -2.91 1.70 -3.47
CA VAL A 27 -1.74 2.21 -2.72
C VAL A 27 -0.69 1.12 -2.56
N ALA A 28 -1.10 -0.11 -2.23
CA ALA A 28 -0.20 -1.26 -2.09
C ALA A 28 0.54 -1.58 -3.40
N SER A 29 -0.15 -1.55 -4.55
CA SER A 29 0.48 -1.77 -5.85
C SER A 29 1.56 -0.73 -6.17
N ARG A 30 1.25 0.56 -5.95
CA ARG A 30 2.22 1.65 -6.15
C ARG A 30 3.42 1.54 -5.21
N ALA A 31 3.18 1.23 -3.94
CA ALA A 31 4.24 1.03 -2.96
C ALA A 31 5.15 -0.14 -3.35
N PHE A 32 4.59 -1.25 -3.84
CA PHE A 32 5.37 -2.40 -4.29
C PHE A 32 6.25 -2.06 -5.51
N SER A 33 5.69 -1.41 -6.52
CA SER A 33 6.47 -0.95 -7.69
C SER A 33 7.59 0.01 -7.29
N LEU A 34 7.33 0.91 -6.33
CA LEU A 34 8.34 1.83 -5.81
C LEU A 34 9.47 1.09 -5.09
N ALA A 35 9.13 0.13 -4.22
CA ALA A 35 10.12 -0.68 -3.52
C ALA A 35 11.02 -1.46 -4.49
N GLN A 36 10.47 -2.05 -5.55
CA GLN A 36 11.24 -2.72 -6.61
C GLN A 36 12.21 -1.73 -7.29
N SER A 37 11.74 -0.53 -7.64
CA SER A 37 12.60 0.49 -8.24
C SER A 37 13.77 0.88 -7.33
N VAL A 38 13.52 1.04 -6.04
CA VAL A 38 14.53 1.34 -5.02
C VAL A 38 15.55 0.21 -4.90
N LEU A 39 15.10 -1.05 -4.83
CA LEU A 39 15.98 -2.22 -4.69
C LEU A 39 16.93 -2.40 -5.88
N THR A 40 16.49 -2.05 -7.10
CA THR A 40 17.35 -2.19 -8.30
C THR A 40 18.48 -1.17 -8.38
N GLY A 41 18.41 -0.05 -7.64
CA GLY A 41 19.43 1.00 -7.64
C GLY A 41 19.65 1.73 -8.98
N ARG A 42 18.83 1.44 -10.01
CA ARG A 42 18.95 2.03 -11.36
C ARG A 42 18.33 3.42 -11.47
N SER A 43 17.37 3.74 -10.60
CA SER A 43 16.67 5.02 -10.62
C SER A 43 17.51 6.12 -9.94
N ARG A 44 17.74 7.23 -10.65
CA ARG A 44 18.50 8.40 -10.16
C ARG A 44 17.59 9.53 -9.62
N SER A 45 16.27 9.36 -9.70
CA SER A 45 15.30 10.40 -9.35
C SER A 45 14.79 10.34 -7.90
N PHE A 46 15.03 9.23 -7.20
CA PHE A 46 14.49 9.00 -5.85
C PHE A 46 15.64 8.96 -4.82
N TYR A 47 15.64 9.92 -3.90
CA TYR A 47 16.65 10.03 -2.83
C TYR A 47 16.07 9.55 -1.51
N TYR A 48 16.74 8.59 -0.86
CA TYR A 48 16.42 8.13 0.49
C TYR A 48 17.73 8.05 1.28
N VAL A 49 17.66 8.29 2.60
CA VAL A 49 18.83 8.15 3.48
C VAL A 49 19.16 6.67 3.56
N THR A 50 20.21 6.26 2.86
CA THR A 50 20.76 4.92 2.99
C THR A 50 21.92 5.04 3.95
N GLU A 51 21.94 4.26 5.03
CA GLU A 51 23.22 3.94 5.64
C GLU A 51 24.05 3.26 4.55
N LYS A 52 25.33 3.63 4.44
CA LYS A 52 26.24 2.98 3.48
C LYS A 52 26.40 1.54 3.94
N VAL A 53 25.49 0.66 3.53
CA VAL A 53 25.75 -0.77 3.52
C VAL A 53 26.71 -0.96 2.37
N GLU A 54 28.00 -0.89 2.71
CA GLU A 54 29.13 -1.18 1.85
C GLU A 54 28.96 -2.63 1.35
N ASN A 55 28.26 -2.80 0.23
CA ASN A 55 28.30 -4.04 -0.51
C ASN A 55 29.66 -4.09 -1.20
N LYS A 56 30.68 -4.55 -0.46
CA LYS A 56 31.84 -5.20 -1.07
C LYS A 56 31.31 -6.44 -1.79
N ARG A 57 31.12 -6.32 -3.11
CA ARG A 57 31.22 -7.46 -4.01
C ARG A 57 32.48 -7.22 -4.83
N ASP A 58 33.59 -7.66 -4.27
CA ASP A 58 34.76 -8.05 -5.03
C ASP A 58 34.38 -9.31 -5.85
N LEU A 59 34.90 -9.34 -7.09
CA LEU A 59 34.67 -10.26 -8.22
C LEU A 59 33.64 -9.78 -9.25
#